data_AF-A0A800FXK3-F1
#
_entry.id   AF-A0A800FXK3-F1
#
_cell.length_a   1.000
_cell.length_b   1.000
_cell.length_c   1.000
_cell.angle_alpha   90.00
_cell.angle_beta   90.00
_cell.angle_gamma   90.00
#
_symmetry.space_group_name_H-M   'P 1'
#
loop_
_entity.id
_entity.type
_entity.pdbx_description
1 polymer ?
#
loop_
_entity_poly.entity_id
_entity_poly.type
_entity_poly.pdbx_seq_one_letter_code
_entity_poly.pdbx_strand_id
1 'polypeptide(L)'
;MRQWIIQAAHELQLMPTTEGSLDLRLNMTMAQDGYSGTEHNLPGVPLFSDVVELVAQSNMATTPTIVVTYGGPWAENLFYTTTDVLGDAKLATFTPFEEIYSKAARRAPGWFDESQYIHKEISDFIDDVVEAGGRAGIG
;
A
#
# COMPACT_ATOMS: atom_id res chain seq x y z
N MET A 1 11.92 -17.70 -13.05
CA MET A 1 12.70 -17.30 -11.86
C MET A 1 11.84 -17.16 -10.61
N ARG A 2 10.82 -16.28 -10.56
CA ARG A 2 9.98 -16.11 -9.35
C ARG A 2 9.27 -17.38 -8.87
N GLN A 3 8.75 -18.20 -9.78
CA GLN A 3 8.07 -19.45 -9.43
C GLN A 3 9.00 -20.45 -8.71
N TRP A 4 10.30 -20.44 -9.02
CA TRP A 4 11.29 -21.26 -8.30
C TRP A 4 11.55 -20.72 -6.89
N ILE A 5 11.45 -19.40 -6.70
CA ILE A 5 11.60 -18.78 -5.38
C ILE A 5 10.44 -19.18 -4.47
N ILE A 6 9.19 -19.10 -4.95
CA ILE A 6 8.03 -19.50 -4.12
C ILE A 6 8.01 -21.01 -3.86
N GLN A 7 8.44 -21.84 -4.81
CA GLN A 7 8.62 -23.28 -4.60
C GLN A 7 9.65 -23.57 -3.51
N ALA A 8 10.84 -22.98 -3.60
CA ALA A 8 11.87 -23.14 -2.59
C ALA A 8 11.43 -22.60 -1.22
N ALA A 9 10.72 -21.46 -1.19
CA ALA A 9 10.16 -20.91 0.04
C ALA A 9 9.16 -21.87 0.68
N HIS A 10 8.28 -22.47 -0.12
CA HIS A 10 7.34 -23.49 0.35
C HIS A 10 8.06 -24.73 0.91
N GLU A 11 9.08 -25.26 0.20
CA GLU A 11 9.89 -26.39 0.67
C GLU A 11 10.59 -26.10 2.01
N LEU A 12 10.99 -24.85 2.22
CA LEU A 12 11.65 -24.37 3.43
C LEU A 12 10.67 -23.84 4.50
N GLN A 13 9.36 -23.95 4.26
CA GLN A 13 8.30 -23.44 5.16
C GLN A 13 8.44 -21.94 5.48
N LEU A 14 8.86 -21.15 4.49
CA LEU A 14 8.98 -19.71 4.56
C LEU A 14 7.74 -19.04 3.94
N MET A 15 7.44 -17.81 4.41
CA MET A 15 6.36 -16.98 3.91
C MET A 15 6.94 -15.72 3.26
N PRO A 16 7.21 -15.73 1.95
CA PRO A 16 7.78 -14.58 1.27
C PRO A 16 6.70 -13.52 1.00
N THR A 17 7.04 -12.27 1.28
CA THR A 17 6.26 -11.08 0.91
C THR A 17 6.93 -10.34 -0.25
N THR A 18 6.16 -9.56 -1.02
CA THR A 18 6.64 -8.78 -2.17
C THR A 18 6.30 -7.31 -2.01
N GLU A 19 7.05 -6.41 -2.64
CA GLU A 19 6.88 -4.94 -2.55
C GLU A 19 5.79 -4.37 -3.51
N GLY A 20 5.05 -5.21 -4.22
CA GLY A 20 4.03 -4.74 -5.18
C GLY A 20 4.55 -4.07 -6.48
N SER A 21 5.80 -3.59 -6.51
CA SER A 21 6.57 -3.13 -7.69
C SER A 21 5.88 -2.15 -8.67
N LEU A 22 4.79 -1.49 -8.28
CA LEU A 22 3.97 -0.64 -9.16
C LEU A 22 3.56 -1.35 -10.48
N ASP A 23 3.49 -2.69 -10.49
CA ASP A 23 3.21 -3.52 -11.67
C ASP A 23 2.02 -4.45 -11.38
N LEU A 24 0.83 -4.03 -11.81
CA LEU A 24 -0.40 -4.79 -11.61
C LEU A 24 -0.31 -6.21 -12.18
N ARG A 25 0.34 -6.39 -13.34
CA ARG A 25 0.44 -7.70 -14.00
C ARG A 25 1.31 -8.63 -13.16
N LEU A 26 2.43 -8.13 -12.67
CA LEU A 26 3.30 -8.89 -11.80
C LEU A 26 2.56 -9.31 -10.53
N ASN A 27 1.85 -8.40 -9.88
CA ASN A 27 1.12 -8.67 -8.64
C ASN A 27 0.01 -9.71 -8.82
N MET A 28 -0.78 -9.61 -9.89
CA MET A 28 -1.80 -10.62 -10.19
C MET A 28 -1.18 -12.00 -10.41
N THR A 29 -0.02 -12.07 -11.08
CA THR A 29 0.65 -13.35 -11.25
C THR A 29 1.30 -13.88 -9.96
N MET A 30 1.70 -13.02 -9.03
CA MET A 30 2.18 -13.42 -7.70
C MET A 30 1.05 -13.98 -6.84
N ALA A 31 -0.15 -13.38 -6.92
CA ALA A 31 -1.34 -13.92 -6.28
C ALA A 31 -1.66 -15.33 -6.81
N GLN A 32 -1.60 -15.52 -8.13
CA GLN A 32 -1.80 -16.85 -8.76
C GLN A 32 -0.72 -17.86 -8.38
N ASP A 33 0.54 -17.42 -8.26
CA ASP A 33 1.67 -18.26 -7.88
C ASP A 33 1.67 -18.63 -6.37
N GLY A 34 0.76 -18.06 -5.57
CA GLY A 34 0.58 -18.38 -4.15
C GLY A 34 1.56 -17.67 -3.21
N TYR A 35 2.00 -16.46 -3.55
CA TYR A 35 2.78 -15.63 -2.63
C TYR A 35 1.99 -15.30 -1.37
N SER A 36 2.68 -15.29 -0.22
CA SER A 36 2.01 -15.17 1.08
C SER A 36 1.53 -13.76 1.40
N GLY A 37 2.18 -12.74 0.84
CA GLY A 37 1.74 -11.36 0.98
C GLY A 37 2.32 -10.43 -0.07
N THR A 38 1.66 -9.30 -0.26
CA THR A 38 2.15 -8.15 -1.01
C THR A 38 1.98 -6.90 -0.16
N GLU A 39 3.06 -6.16 -0.04
CA GLU A 39 3.10 -4.81 0.49
C GLU A 39 2.80 -3.82 -0.66
N HIS A 40 2.43 -2.61 -0.25
CA HIS A 40 1.88 -1.56 -1.09
C HIS A 40 0.53 -1.90 -1.77
N ASN A 41 -0.19 -0.86 -2.19
CA ASN A 41 -1.45 -1.02 -2.91
C ASN A 41 -1.21 -1.51 -4.34
N LEU A 42 -2.17 -2.27 -4.85
CA LEU A 42 -2.19 -2.57 -6.28
C LEU A 42 -2.41 -1.27 -7.08
N PRO A 43 -1.62 -1.02 -8.14
CA PRO A 43 -1.76 0.20 -8.94
C PRO A 43 -2.96 0.10 -9.89
N GLY A 44 -3.43 1.25 -10.36
CA GLY A 44 -4.48 1.33 -11.39
C GLY A 44 -5.90 1.25 -10.86
N VAL A 45 -6.16 1.83 -9.69
CA VAL A 45 -7.51 1.98 -9.14
C VAL A 45 -8.43 2.79 -10.08
N PRO A 46 -9.76 2.50 -10.13
CA PRO A 46 -10.45 1.47 -9.35
C PRO A 46 -10.15 0.05 -9.87
N LEU A 47 -10.07 -0.90 -8.94
CA LEU A 47 -9.94 -2.33 -9.23
C LEU A 47 -11.31 -2.99 -9.06
N PHE A 48 -11.66 -3.88 -9.96
CA PHE A 48 -13.01 -4.45 -10.04
C PHE A 48 -13.08 -5.83 -9.40
N SER A 49 -14.30 -6.40 -9.39
CA SER A 49 -14.62 -7.66 -8.70
C SER A 49 -13.74 -8.84 -9.10
N ASP A 50 -13.26 -8.89 -10.34
CA ASP A 50 -12.34 -9.93 -10.81
C ASP A 50 -10.99 -9.88 -10.09
N VAL A 51 -10.46 -8.68 -9.83
CA VAL A 51 -9.23 -8.48 -9.05
C VAL A 51 -9.47 -8.75 -7.58
N VAL A 52 -10.62 -8.30 -7.03
CA VAL A 52 -11.02 -8.56 -5.64
C VAL A 52 -11.07 -10.07 -5.38
N GLU A 53 -11.81 -10.81 -6.21
CA GLU A 53 -11.96 -12.26 -6.09
C GLU A 53 -10.61 -12.98 -6.23
N LEU A 54 -9.77 -12.57 -7.18
CA LEU A 54 -8.44 -13.16 -7.36
C LEU A 54 -7.59 -13.01 -6.09
N VAL A 55 -7.54 -11.81 -5.51
CA VAL A 55 -6.77 -11.55 -4.30
C VAL A 55 -7.36 -12.31 -3.12
N ALA A 56 -8.67 -12.26 -2.91
CA ALA A 56 -9.32 -12.95 -1.79
C ALA A 56 -9.10 -14.47 -1.84
N GLN A 57 -9.27 -15.09 -3.01
CA GLN A 57 -9.11 -16.54 -3.19
C GLN A 57 -7.64 -16.99 -3.13
N SER A 58 -6.68 -16.11 -3.46
CA SER A 58 -5.26 -16.43 -3.39
C SER A 58 -4.74 -16.67 -1.97
N ASN A 59 -5.49 -16.25 -0.93
CA ASN A 59 -5.04 -16.20 0.47
C ASN A 59 -3.79 -15.33 0.72
N MET A 60 -3.36 -14.54 -0.27
CA MET A 60 -2.29 -13.56 -0.14
C MET A 60 -2.75 -12.42 0.78
N ALA A 61 -1.97 -12.10 1.81
CA ALA A 61 -2.22 -10.92 2.63
C ALA A 61 -1.83 -9.65 1.85
N THR A 62 -2.76 -8.70 1.73
CA THR A 62 -2.50 -7.41 1.07
C THR A 62 -2.32 -6.31 2.10
N THR A 63 -1.14 -5.68 2.12
CA THR A 63 -0.83 -4.55 3.00
C THR A 63 -0.69 -3.29 2.14
N PRO A 64 -1.74 -2.46 2.00
CA PRO A 64 -1.80 -1.40 0.99
C PRO A 64 -0.88 -0.19 1.23
N THR A 65 -0.28 -0.06 2.42
CA THR A 65 0.50 1.12 2.84
C THR A 65 -0.21 2.43 2.49
N ILE A 66 -1.43 2.67 2.99
CA ILE A 66 -2.35 3.74 2.50
C ILE A 66 -1.73 5.16 2.53
N VAL A 67 -0.69 5.38 3.33
CA VAL A 67 0.10 6.62 3.35
C VAL A 67 0.92 6.82 2.05
N VAL A 68 1.46 5.74 1.49
CA VAL A 68 2.30 5.68 0.28
C VAL A 68 1.51 5.03 -0.86
N THR A 69 0.90 5.86 -1.71
CA THR A 69 -0.04 5.40 -2.75
C THR A 69 0.61 5.25 -4.12
N TYR A 70 0.30 4.16 -4.82
CA TYR A 70 0.60 3.96 -6.24
C TYR A 70 -0.57 4.42 -7.11
N GLY A 71 -0.32 5.40 -7.99
CA GLY A 71 -1.31 5.93 -8.94
C GLY A 71 -1.87 7.32 -8.61
N GLY A 72 -1.47 7.92 -7.49
CA GLY A 72 -1.83 9.27 -7.08
C GLY A 72 -0.83 9.87 -6.09
N PRO A 73 -1.04 11.12 -5.62
CA PRO A 73 -0.21 11.73 -4.60
C PRO A 73 -0.29 10.93 -3.30
N TRP A 74 0.86 10.73 -2.63
CA TRP A 74 0.89 10.07 -1.32
C TRP A 74 -0.03 10.79 -0.34
N ALA A 75 -0.81 10.02 0.42
CA ALA A 75 -1.74 10.57 1.40
C ALA A 75 -1.01 11.38 2.49
N GLU A 76 0.26 11.08 2.74
CA GLU A 76 1.15 11.90 3.58
C GLU A 76 1.12 13.40 3.20
N ASN A 77 1.08 13.71 1.90
CA ASN A 77 1.06 15.09 1.40
C ASN A 77 -0.22 15.83 1.76
N LEU A 78 -1.34 15.12 1.95
CA LEU A 78 -2.58 15.73 2.43
C LEU A 78 -2.34 16.31 3.83
N PHE A 79 -1.70 15.54 4.72
CA PHE A 79 -1.39 16.00 6.08
C PHE A 79 -0.40 17.17 6.06
N TYR A 80 0.67 17.12 5.25
CA TYR A 80 1.61 18.23 5.14
C TYR A 80 0.96 19.54 4.65
N THR A 81 -0.08 19.45 3.82
CA THR A 81 -0.74 20.63 3.24
C THR A 81 -1.91 21.15 4.06
N THR A 82 -2.55 20.31 4.88
CA THR A 82 -3.81 20.62 5.58
C THR A 82 -3.70 20.65 7.12
N THR A 83 -2.60 20.18 7.71
CA THR A 83 -2.43 20.10 9.17
C THR A 83 -1.18 20.82 9.67
N ASP A 84 -1.13 21.11 10.98
CA ASP A 84 0.06 21.69 11.63
C ASP A 84 1.06 20.60 12.05
N VAL A 85 1.79 20.08 11.07
CA VAL A 85 2.76 18.99 11.29
C VAL A 85 3.99 19.46 12.08
N LEU A 86 4.39 20.73 11.93
CA LEU A 86 5.52 21.29 12.68
C LEU A 86 5.21 21.50 14.16
N GLY A 87 3.94 21.79 14.48
CA GLY A 87 3.45 21.93 15.85
C GLY A 87 2.96 20.64 16.51
N ASP A 88 2.99 19.49 15.83
CA ASP A 88 2.46 18.24 16.37
C ASP A 88 3.35 17.66 17.48
N ALA A 89 2.84 17.69 18.72
CA ALA A 89 3.57 17.25 19.90
C ALA A 89 3.90 15.75 19.88
N LYS A 90 3.07 14.91 19.26
CA LYS A 90 3.31 13.48 19.16
C LYS A 90 4.44 13.22 18.17
N LEU A 91 4.44 13.88 17.02
CA LEU A 91 5.52 13.80 16.03
C LEU A 91 6.84 14.28 16.64
N ALA A 92 6.83 15.44 17.31
CA ALA A 92 8.02 15.98 17.99
C ALA A 92 8.56 15.08 19.11
N THR A 93 7.75 14.17 19.66
CA THR A 93 8.19 13.19 20.66
C THR A 93 9.04 12.07 20.03
N PHE A 94 8.73 11.66 18.80
CA PHE A 94 9.34 10.49 18.16
C PHE A 94 10.22 10.81 16.96
N THR A 95 10.27 12.06 16.50
CA THR A 95 11.01 12.45 15.30
C THR A 95 11.78 13.75 15.55
N PRO A 96 13.10 13.81 15.24
CA PRO A 96 13.90 15.02 15.37
C PRO A 96 13.29 16.18 14.58
N PHE A 97 13.37 17.39 15.13
CA PHE A 97 12.77 18.57 14.49
C PHE A 97 13.28 18.78 13.06
N GLU A 98 14.57 18.57 12.82
CA GLU A 98 15.20 18.75 11.52
C GLU A 98 14.63 17.80 10.45
N GLU A 99 14.28 16.58 10.84
CA GLU A 99 13.66 15.59 9.95
C GLU A 99 12.24 16.05 9.56
N ILE A 100 11.43 16.44 10.56
CA ILE A 100 10.08 16.96 10.34
C ILE A 100 10.14 18.23 9.49
N TYR A 101 11.03 19.16 9.84
CA TYR A 101 11.20 20.43 9.14
C TYR A 101 11.62 20.23 7.68
N SER A 102 12.54 19.30 7.41
CA SER A 102 12.98 19.01 6.04
C SER A 102 11.84 18.55 5.11
N LYS A 103 10.87 17.82 5.67
CA LYS A 103 9.71 17.26 4.96
C LYS A 103 8.50 18.20 4.92
N ALA A 104 8.24 18.92 6.00
CA ALA A 104 7.03 19.71 6.17
C ALA A 104 7.22 21.21 5.84
N ALA A 105 8.42 21.77 6.01
CA ALA A 105 8.65 23.20 5.79
C ALA A 105 8.44 23.60 4.32
N ARG A 106 8.79 22.70 3.40
CA ARG A 106 8.42 22.77 1.99
C ARG A 106 7.43 21.64 1.75
N ARG A 107 6.15 21.97 1.59
CA ARG A 107 5.05 21.06 1.27
C ARG A 107 5.23 20.47 -0.14
N ALA A 108 6.34 19.76 -0.40
CA ALA A 108 6.69 19.13 -1.66
C ALA A 108 5.97 17.76 -1.73
N PRO A 109 5.34 17.38 -2.86
CA PRO A 109 5.43 17.90 -4.24
C PRO A 109 4.65 19.19 -4.55
N GLY A 110 3.84 19.68 -3.62
CA GLY A 110 2.98 20.85 -3.78
C GLY A 110 1.59 20.61 -3.21
N TRP A 111 0.65 21.46 -3.62
CA TRP A 111 -0.78 21.24 -3.37
C TRP A 111 -1.37 20.36 -4.47
N PHE A 112 -2.20 19.40 -4.07
CA PHE A 112 -3.06 18.63 -4.95
C PHE A 112 -4.51 18.88 -4.54
N ASP A 113 -5.41 18.85 -5.51
CA ASP A 113 -6.84 18.84 -5.20
C ASP A 113 -7.18 17.55 -4.43
N GLU A 114 -8.09 17.64 -3.46
CA GLU A 114 -8.48 16.48 -2.64
C GLU A 114 -8.95 15.29 -3.49
N SER A 115 -9.57 15.56 -4.65
CA SER A 115 -10.02 14.52 -5.59
C SER A 115 -8.89 13.71 -6.24
N GLN A 116 -7.64 14.16 -6.14
CA GLN A 116 -6.50 13.44 -6.70
C GLN A 116 -5.96 12.37 -5.74
N TYR A 117 -6.32 12.43 -4.45
CA TYR A 117 -5.81 11.49 -3.45
C TYR A 117 -6.63 10.20 -3.43
N ILE A 118 -6.06 9.14 -4.01
CA ILE A 118 -6.73 7.86 -4.22
C ILE A 118 -6.75 6.89 -3.02
N HIS A 119 -6.38 7.37 -1.83
CA HIS A 119 -6.24 6.54 -0.63
C HIS A 119 -7.58 5.97 -0.14
N LYS A 120 -8.70 6.63 -0.49
CA LYS A 120 -10.05 6.14 -0.20
C LYS A 120 -10.39 4.96 -1.09
N GLU A 121 -10.17 5.08 -2.40
CA GLU A 121 -10.39 4.01 -3.38
C GLU A 121 -9.51 2.78 -3.08
N ILE A 122 -8.29 3.00 -2.60
CA ILE A 122 -7.43 1.93 -2.10
C ILE A 122 -8.04 1.26 -0.86
N SER A 123 -8.60 2.05 0.06
CA SER A 123 -9.25 1.53 1.27
C SER A 123 -10.51 0.73 0.92
N ASP A 124 -11.33 1.24 0.01
CA ASP A 124 -12.55 0.58 -0.48
C ASP A 124 -12.20 -0.77 -1.12
N PHE A 125 -11.15 -0.82 -1.96
CA PHE A 125 -10.69 -2.09 -2.55
C PHE A 125 -10.27 -3.12 -1.49
N ILE A 126 -9.57 -2.68 -0.43
CA ILE A 126 -9.14 -3.58 0.64
C ILE A 126 -10.34 -4.06 1.47
N ASP A 127 -11.33 -3.19 1.69
CA ASP A 127 -12.60 -3.56 2.32
C ASP A 127 -13.31 -4.65 1.51
N ASP A 128 -13.46 -4.45 0.18
CA ASP A 128 -14.04 -5.42 -0.74
C ASP A 128 -13.31 -6.78 -0.69
N VAL A 129 -11.97 -6.78 -0.62
CA VAL A 129 -11.16 -8.00 -0.49
C VAL A 129 -11.44 -8.72 0.83
N VAL A 130 -11.56 -7.98 1.94
CA VAL A 130 -11.87 -8.56 3.25
C VAL A 130 -13.30 -9.11 3.29
N GLU A 131 -14.27 -8.38 2.73
CA GLU A 131 -15.67 -8.84 2.62
C GLU A 131 -15.79 -10.11 1.76
N ALA A 132 -14.96 -10.25 0.72
CA ALA A 132 -14.86 -11.45 -0.11
C ALA A 132 -14.13 -12.63 0.59
N GLY A 133 -13.71 -12.48 1.85
CA GLY A 133 -13.03 -13.51 2.64
C GLY A 133 -11.50 -13.53 2.49
N GLY A 134 -10.93 -12.49 1.89
CA GLY A 134 -9.50 -12.29 1.76
C GLY A 134 -8.81 -11.83 3.05
N ARG A 135 -7.53 -11.46 2.94
CA ARG A 135 -6.69 -11.05 4.08
C ARG A 135 -6.07 -9.69 3.81
N ALA A 136 -6.24 -8.78 4.76
CA ALA A 136 -5.60 -7.47 4.76
C ALA A 136 -4.58 -7.35 5.90
N GLY A 137 -3.44 -6.74 5.61
CA GLY A 137 -2.43 -6.33 6.58
C GLY A 137 -2.56 -4.84 6.91
N ILE A 138 -2.04 -4.46 8.07
CA ILE A 138 -1.85 -3.05 8.47
C ILE A 138 -0.34 -2.84 8.58
N GLY A 139 0.17 -1.83 7.86
CA GLY A 139 1.58 -1.45 7.79
C GLY A 139 1.76 0.05 7.86
#